data_AF-A0A3D1BIV9-F1
#
_entry.id   AF-A0A3D1BIV9-F1
#
_cell.length_a   1.000
_cell.length_b   1.000
_cell.length_c   1.000
_cell.angle_alpha   90.00
_cell.angle_beta   90.00
_cell.angle_gamma   90.00
#
_symmetry.space_group_name_H-M   'P 1'
#
loop_
_entity.id
_entity.type
_entity.pdbx_description
1 polymer ?
#
loop_
_entity_poly.entity_id
_entity_poly.type
_entity_poly.pdbx_seq_one_letter_code
_entity_poly.pdbx_strand_id
1 'polypeptide(L)'
;MRIKDLDISKKDFTSPKDRLPMIKEAFKLVMNREPSSRELSFYKYGVQTKQEIIEKLLTNDEHKDAFKKAKDFPKIEERSKDAELKVSKLKQKIEDSKQEELCLKTLLGEKNREIAILRKEKEDPYNFTHSHALKYIKGLTENGRDNINNSTQKSTSTQVGGKHFSSISSTPIKSKETFIDKIYRLLKF
;
A
#
# COMPACT_ATOMS: atom_id res chain seq x y z
N MET A 1 47.77 -18.72 4.75
CA MET A 1 48.36 -19.91 4.10
C MET A 1 48.93 -19.49 2.76
N ARG A 2 50.22 -19.75 2.49
CA ARG A 2 50.84 -19.42 1.21
C ARG A 2 50.62 -20.61 0.25
N ILE A 3 50.37 -20.33 -1.02
CA ILE A 3 50.07 -21.33 -2.08
C ILE A 3 51.21 -22.36 -2.26
N LYS A 4 52.41 -22.07 -1.73
CA LYS A 4 53.60 -22.90 -1.83
C LYS A 4 53.61 -24.12 -0.89
N ASP A 5 52.68 -24.17 0.07
CA ASP A 5 52.67 -25.21 1.11
C ASP A 5 51.69 -26.36 0.80
N LEU A 6 51.01 -26.33 -0.37
CA LEU A 6 50.25 -27.48 -0.86
C LEU A 6 51.16 -28.36 -1.71
N ASP A 7 51.46 -29.55 -1.18
CA ASP A 7 52.23 -30.61 -1.83
C ASP A 7 51.43 -31.18 -3.02
N ILE A 8 51.46 -30.47 -4.15
CA ILE A 8 50.89 -30.89 -5.43
C ILE A 8 51.90 -31.81 -6.09
N SER A 9 52.05 -33.00 -5.50
CA SER A 9 52.73 -34.12 -6.14
C SER A 9 52.06 -34.38 -7.49
N LYS A 10 52.83 -34.30 -8.58
CA LYS A 10 52.44 -34.74 -9.93
C LYS A 10 52.18 -36.26 -9.92
N LYS A 11 51.04 -36.68 -9.38
CA LYS A 11 50.49 -38.03 -9.64
C LYS A 11 49.56 -37.92 -10.83
N ASP A 12 50.02 -38.40 -11.98
CA ASP A 12 49.19 -38.56 -13.16
C ASP A 12 48.15 -39.66 -12.86
N PHE A 13 46.94 -39.25 -12.47
CA PHE A 13 45.82 -40.15 -12.25
C PHE A 13 45.31 -40.67 -13.60
N THR A 14 45.89 -41.77 -14.07
CA THR A 14 45.60 -42.39 -15.36
C THR A 14 44.31 -43.22 -15.36
N SER A 15 43.81 -43.62 -14.18
CA SER A 15 42.58 -44.41 -14.05
C SER A 15 41.32 -43.55 -13.87
N PRO A 16 40.21 -43.83 -14.58
CA PRO A 16 38.95 -43.10 -14.44
C PRO A 16 38.35 -43.11 -13.04
N LYS A 17 38.71 -44.06 -12.16
CA LYS A 17 38.23 -44.13 -10.77
C LYS A 17 38.95 -43.13 -9.86
N ASP A 18 40.24 -42.92 -10.08
CA ASP A 18 41.07 -42.05 -9.24
C ASP A 18 40.86 -40.57 -9.57
N ARG A 19 40.30 -40.26 -10.75
CA ARG A 19 39.92 -38.90 -11.17
C ARG A 19 38.65 -38.38 -10.49
N LEU A 20 37.73 -39.24 -10.03
CA LEU A 20 36.49 -38.79 -9.36
C LEU A 20 36.76 -37.94 -8.09
N PRO A 21 37.56 -38.38 -7.12
CA PRO A 21 37.82 -37.59 -5.91
C PRO A 21 38.50 -36.26 -6.25
N MET A 22 39.43 -36.27 -7.22
CA MET A 22 40.11 -35.06 -7.68
C MET A 22 39.14 -34.01 -8.24
N ILE A 23 38.17 -34.42 -9.06
CA ILE A 23 37.15 -33.54 -9.63
C ILE A 23 36.22 -32.99 -8.54
N LYS A 24 35.78 -33.86 -7.62
CA LYS A 24 34.94 -33.44 -6.48
C LYS A 24 35.64 -32.40 -5.61
N GLU A 25 36.92 -32.59 -5.32
CA GLU A 25 37.71 -31.61 -4.58
C GLU A 25 37.81 -30.27 -5.32
N ALA A 26 38.07 -30.29 -6.63
CA ALA A 26 38.18 -29.06 -7.42
C ALA A 26 36.86 -28.27 -7.44
N PHE A 27 35.73 -28.95 -7.65
CA PHE A 27 34.40 -28.32 -7.62
C PHE A 27 34.02 -27.81 -6.23
N LYS A 28 34.33 -28.57 -5.18
CA LYS A 28 34.10 -28.14 -3.80
C LYS A 28 34.94 -26.90 -3.46
N LEU A 29 36.19 -26.85 -3.92
CA LEU A 29 37.09 -25.72 -3.66
C LEU A 29 36.62 -24.43 -4.35
N VAL A 30 36.23 -24.50 -5.63
CA VAL A 30 35.93 -23.31 -6.44
C VAL A 30 34.46 -22.89 -6.29
N MET A 31 33.53 -23.84 -6.35
CA MET A 31 32.10 -23.56 -6.45
C MET A 31 31.32 -23.89 -5.16
N ASN A 32 31.99 -24.45 -4.13
CA ASN A 32 31.34 -24.94 -2.89
C ASN A 32 30.14 -25.87 -3.14
N ARG A 33 30.11 -26.58 -4.27
CA ARG A 33 29.06 -27.56 -4.63
C ARG A 33 29.66 -28.84 -5.16
N GLU A 34 28.85 -29.90 -5.21
CA GLU A 34 29.22 -31.10 -5.94
C GLU A 34 29.07 -30.90 -7.47
N PRO A 35 29.91 -31.56 -8.28
CA PRO A 35 29.77 -31.55 -9.73
C PRO A 35 28.47 -32.26 -10.14
N SER A 36 27.79 -31.71 -11.14
CA SER A 36 26.63 -32.34 -11.77
C SER A 36 27.04 -33.61 -12.51
N SER A 37 26.12 -34.57 -12.70
CA SER A 37 26.37 -35.82 -13.44
C SER A 37 26.96 -35.59 -14.84
N ARG A 38 26.58 -34.49 -15.49
CA ARG A 38 27.12 -34.09 -16.81
C ARG A 38 28.57 -33.60 -16.71
N GLU A 39 28.87 -32.77 -15.72
CA GLU A 39 30.20 -32.21 -15.49
C GLU A 39 31.18 -33.29 -15.02
N LEU A 40 30.72 -34.16 -14.12
CA LEU A 40 31.49 -35.30 -13.65
C LEU A 40 31.88 -36.22 -14.81
N SER A 41 30.93 -36.54 -15.70
CA SER A 41 31.21 -37.33 -16.91
C SER A 41 32.20 -36.64 -17.84
N PHE A 42 32.05 -35.32 -18.06
CA PHE A 42 32.93 -34.55 -18.93
C PHE A 42 34.39 -34.54 -18.45
N TYR A 43 34.63 -34.30 -17.16
CA TYR A 43 35.98 -34.26 -16.61
C TYR A 43 36.56 -35.65 -16.31
N LYS A 44 35.72 -36.67 -16.08
CA LYS A 44 36.16 -38.05 -15.82
C LYS A 44 36.91 -38.68 -17.00
N TYR A 45 36.47 -38.40 -18.22
CA TYR A 45 37.10 -38.89 -19.46
C TYR A 45 38.02 -37.85 -20.11
N GLY A 46 38.16 -36.66 -19.51
CA GLY A 46 39.03 -35.61 -20.01
C GLY A 46 40.50 -35.85 -19.71
N VAL A 47 41.37 -35.35 -20.59
CA VAL A 47 42.84 -35.35 -20.41
C VAL A 47 43.34 -34.25 -19.46
N GLN A 48 42.46 -33.41 -18.95
CA GLN A 48 42.79 -32.20 -18.21
C GLN A 48 43.40 -32.51 -16.83
N THR A 49 44.35 -31.69 -16.42
CA THR A 49 44.97 -31.72 -15.09
C THR A 49 44.08 -31.03 -14.05
N LYS A 50 44.30 -31.27 -12.75
CA LYS A 50 43.52 -30.63 -11.66
C LYS A 50 43.55 -29.10 -11.77
N GLN A 51 44.71 -28.54 -12.10
CA GLN A 51 44.92 -27.09 -12.28
C GLN A 51 44.10 -26.54 -13.45
N GLU A 52 44.11 -27.20 -14.61
CA GLU A 52 43.33 -26.77 -15.77
C GLU A 52 41.82 -26.80 -15.50
N ILE A 53 41.35 -27.79 -14.73
CA ILE A 53 39.93 -27.87 -14.33
C ILE A 53 39.59 -26.68 -13.43
N ILE A 54 40.44 -26.35 -12.46
CA ILE A 54 40.24 -25.21 -11.55
C ILE A 54 40.20 -23.89 -12.33
N GLU A 55 41.13 -23.71 -13.27
CA GLU A 55 41.21 -22.49 -14.08
C GLU A 55 39.96 -22.32 -14.97
N LYS A 56 39.49 -23.41 -15.59
CA LYS A 56 38.22 -23.40 -16.33
C LYS A 56 37.03 -23.05 -15.46
N LEU A 57 36.95 -23.62 -14.25
CA LEU A 57 35.86 -23.33 -13.31
C LEU A 57 35.86 -21.87 -12.83
N LEU A 58 37.03 -21.26 -12.62
CA LEU A 58 37.16 -19.84 -12.27
C LEU A 58 36.75 -18.91 -13.42
N THR A 59 37.02 -19.32 -14.66
CA THR A 59 36.74 -18.52 -15.87
C THR A 59 35.31 -18.66 -16.36
N ASN A 60 34.63 -19.75 -15.97
CA ASN A 60 33.24 -20.01 -16.31
C ASN A 60 32.30 -18.90 -15.83
N ASP A 61 31.27 -18.65 -16.63
CA ASP A 61 30.29 -17.59 -16.34
C ASP A 61 29.46 -17.91 -15.09
N GLU A 62 29.25 -19.19 -14.76
CA GLU A 62 28.61 -19.59 -13.50
C GLU A 62 29.32 -19.03 -12.26
N HIS A 63 30.65 -19.11 -12.21
CA HIS A 63 31.43 -18.61 -11.08
C HIS A 63 31.40 -17.09 -11.01
N LYS A 64 31.51 -16.42 -12.18
CA LYS A 64 31.39 -14.95 -12.26
C LYS A 64 30.02 -14.47 -11.78
N ASP A 65 28.95 -15.17 -12.17
CA ASP A 65 27.59 -14.81 -11.79
C ASP A 65 27.31 -15.11 -10.32
N ALA A 66 27.85 -16.20 -9.78
CA ALA A 66 27.82 -16.47 -8.34
C ALA A 66 28.51 -15.34 -7.54
N PHE A 67 29.66 -14.87 -8.00
CA PHE A 67 30.39 -13.78 -7.35
C PHE A 67 29.62 -12.44 -7.40
N LYS A 68 29.02 -12.10 -8.56
CA LYS A 68 28.15 -10.92 -8.69
C LYS A 68 26.97 -11.00 -7.72
N LYS A 69 26.26 -12.14 -7.70
CA LYS A 69 25.14 -12.38 -6.78
C LYS A 69 25.55 -12.27 -5.32
N ALA A 70 26.71 -12.83 -4.96
CA ALA A 70 27.26 -12.72 -3.61
C ALA A 70 27.57 -11.26 -3.22
N LYS A 71 28.07 -10.46 -4.15
CA LYS A 71 28.31 -9.02 -3.92
C LYS A 71 27.02 -8.23 -3.74
N ASP A 72 25.94 -8.62 -4.41
CA ASP A 72 24.63 -7.96 -4.30
C ASP A 72 23.80 -8.46 -3.11
N PHE A 73 24.15 -9.60 -2.53
CA PHE A 73 23.41 -10.22 -1.42
C PHE A 73 23.24 -9.31 -0.20
N PRO A 74 24.28 -8.61 0.32
CA PRO A 74 24.13 -7.71 1.46
C PRO A 74 23.10 -6.59 1.20
N LYS A 75 23.07 -6.05 -0.03
CA LYS A 75 22.11 -5.01 -0.43
C LYS A 75 20.69 -5.54 -0.48
N ILE A 76 20.51 -6.79 -0.88
CA ILE A 76 19.19 -7.44 -0.92
C ILE A 76 18.70 -7.71 0.51
N GLU A 77 19.58 -8.15 1.40
CA GLU A 77 19.25 -8.37 2.81
C GLU A 77 18.84 -7.07 3.50
N GLU A 78 19.60 -5.98 3.31
CA GLU A 78 19.23 -4.66 3.82
C GLU A 78 17.87 -4.20 3.28
N ARG A 79 17.62 -4.35 1.97
CA ARG A 79 16.33 -4.01 1.36
C ARG A 79 15.19 -4.85 1.93
N SER A 80 15.43 -6.13 2.24
CA SER A 80 14.42 -7.00 2.87
C SER A 80 14.07 -6.49 4.26
N LYS A 81 15.08 -6.19 5.09
CA LYS A 81 14.88 -5.63 6.44
C LYS A 81 14.15 -4.30 6.39
N ASP A 82 14.52 -3.41 5.47
CA ASP A 82 13.84 -2.13 5.28
C ASP A 82 12.37 -2.31 4.86
N ALA A 83 12.08 -3.27 3.99
CA ALA A 83 10.73 -3.59 3.57
C ALA A 83 9.90 -4.14 4.74
N GLU A 84 10.44 -5.05 5.53
CA GLU A 84 9.81 -5.61 6.74
C GLU A 84 9.48 -4.51 7.75
N LEU A 85 10.43 -3.58 8.00
CA LEU A 85 10.20 -2.42 8.86
C LEU A 85 9.07 -1.53 8.35
N LYS A 86 9.00 -1.27 7.03
CA LYS A 86 7.91 -0.50 6.43
C LYS A 86 6.56 -1.21 6.59
N VAL A 87 6.51 -2.52 6.36
CA VAL A 87 5.29 -3.31 6.55
C VAL A 87 4.83 -3.25 8.01
N SER A 88 5.74 -3.37 8.96
CA SER A 88 5.43 -3.27 10.39
C SER A 88 4.86 -1.90 10.77
N LYS A 89 5.50 -0.81 10.30
CA LYS A 89 5.01 0.57 10.49
C LYS A 89 3.61 0.78 9.90
N LEU A 90 3.36 0.25 8.70
CA LEU A 90 2.06 0.38 8.04
C LEU A 90 0.97 -0.40 8.78
N LYS A 91 1.28 -1.61 9.27
CA LYS A 91 0.35 -2.39 10.09
C LYS A 91 -0.02 -1.66 11.38
N GLN A 92 0.97 -1.09 12.07
CA GLN A 92 0.73 -0.30 13.27
C GLN A 92 -0.18 0.90 12.97
N LYS A 93 0.13 1.66 11.91
CA LYS A 93 -0.68 2.82 11.50
C LYS A 93 -2.13 2.44 11.20
N ILE A 94 -2.36 1.30 10.55
CA ILE A 94 -3.72 0.80 10.27
C ILE A 94 -4.45 0.50 11.58
N GLU A 95 -3.78 -0.14 12.53
CA GLU A 95 -4.39 -0.48 13.80
C GLU A 95 -4.73 0.76 14.63
N ASP A 96 -3.80 1.72 14.70
CA ASP A 96 -4.03 3.02 15.34
C ASP A 96 -5.23 3.74 14.71
N SER A 97 -5.32 3.73 13.37
CA SER A 97 -6.43 4.37 12.64
C SER A 97 -7.78 3.70 12.93
N LYS A 98 -7.82 2.37 13.09
CA LYS A 98 -9.05 1.67 13.48
C LYS A 98 -9.48 2.02 14.89
N GLN A 99 -8.52 2.12 15.81
CA GLN A 99 -8.80 2.52 17.19
C GLN A 99 -9.33 3.95 17.24
N GLU A 100 -8.72 4.86 16.48
CA GLU A 100 -9.20 6.24 16.34
C GLU A 100 -10.64 6.28 15.79
N GLU A 101 -10.94 5.50 14.75
CA GLU A 101 -12.29 5.43 14.18
C GLU A 101 -13.32 4.92 15.20
N LEU A 102 -12.96 3.91 16.00
CA LEU A 102 -13.82 3.41 17.08
C LEU A 102 -14.08 4.47 18.15
N CYS A 103 -13.04 5.17 18.60
CA CYS A 103 -13.18 6.28 19.55
C CYS A 103 -14.07 7.40 18.99
N LEU A 104 -13.89 7.77 17.72
CA LEU A 104 -14.70 8.79 17.06
C LEU A 104 -16.18 8.38 16.96
N LYS A 105 -16.46 7.10 16.65
CA LYS A 105 -17.84 6.57 16.63
C LYS A 105 -18.50 6.64 18.00
N THR A 106 -17.77 6.27 19.05
CA THR A 106 -18.26 6.35 20.44
C THR A 106 -18.55 7.79 20.82
N LEU A 107 -17.62 8.72 20.58
CA LEU A 107 -17.78 10.14 20.88
C LEU A 107 -18.97 10.76 20.12
N LEU A 108 -19.17 10.38 18.86
CA LEU A 108 -20.32 10.83 18.07
C LEU A 108 -21.64 10.28 18.66
N GLY A 109 -21.64 9.03 19.11
CA GLY A 109 -22.78 8.43 19.81
C GLY A 109 -23.14 9.15 21.10
N GLU A 110 -22.14 9.44 21.93
CA GLU A 110 -22.30 10.20 23.18
C GLU A 110 -22.81 11.62 22.92
N LYS A 111 -22.20 12.34 21.97
CA LYS A 111 -22.68 13.66 21.55
C LYS A 111 -24.14 13.63 21.11
N ASN A 112 -24.52 12.66 20.28
CA ASN A 112 -25.90 12.54 19.80
C ASN A 112 -26.88 12.20 20.94
N ARG A 113 -26.44 11.36 21.89
CA ARG A 113 -27.21 11.05 23.10
C ARG A 113 -27.43 12.30 23.95
N GLU A 114 -26.38 13.09 24.17
CA GLU A 114 -26.47 14.33 24.95
C GLU A 114 -27.39 15.36 24.30
N ILE A 115 -27.29 15.53 22.97
CA ILE A 115 -28.23 16.37 22.21
C ILE A 115 -29.67 15.91 22.42
N ALA A 116 -29.93 14.60 22.43
CA ALA A 116 -31.26 14.06 22.65
C ALA A 116 -31.76 14.32 24.08
N ILE A 117 -30.88 14.28 25.09
CA ILE A 117 -31.22 14.63 26.48
C ILE A 117 -31.57 16.11 26.57
N LEU A 118 -30.69 17.00 26.09
CA LEU A 118 -30.90 18.45 26.13
C LEU A 118 -32.19 18.89 25.41
N ARG A 119 -32.53 18.26 24.28
CA ARG A 119 -33.79 18.52 23.57
C ARG A 119 -35.03 18.12 24.37
N LYS A 120 -34.95 17.07 25.18
CA LYS A 120 -36.04 16.66 26.07
C LYS A 120 -36.16 17.60 27.27
N GLU A 121 -35.05 17.99 27.87
CA GLU A 121 -35.03 18.86 29.05
C GLU A 121 -35.51 20.28 28.75
N LYS A 122 -35.22 20.80 27.55
CA LYS A 122 -35.58 22.16 27.13
C LYS A 122 -36.98 22.28 26.53
N GLU A 123 -37.81 21.22 26.57
CA GLU A 123 -39.11 21.15 25.88
C GLU A 123 -39.03 21.73 24.46
N ASP A 124 -38.07 21.25 23.67
CA ASP A 124 -37.77 21.84 22.36
C ASP A 124 -38.99 21.70 21.43
N PRO A 125 -39.60 22.81 20.96
CA PRO A 125 -40.75 22.76 20.04
C PRO A 125 -40.39 22.14 18.68
N TYR A 126 -39.10 21.90 18.42
CA TYR A 126 -38.59 21.25 17.21
C TYR A 126 -38.11 19.81 17.45
N ASN A 127 -38.54 19.15 18.54
CA ASN A 127 -38.30 17.73 18.78
C ASN A 127 -39.17 16.85 17.84
N PHE A 128 -38.94 16.99 16.54
CA PHE A 128 -39.61 16.24 15.51
C PHE A 128 -38.90 14.90 15.31
N THR A 129 -39.65 13.80 15.35
CA THR A 129 -39.21 12.59 14.68
C THR A 129 -39.04 12.86 13.18
N HIS A 130 -38.21 12.10 12.47
CA HIS A 130 -37.93 12.33 11.04
C HIS A 130 -39.22 12.49 10.19
N SER A 131 -40.28 11.76 10.55
CA SER A 131 -41.62 11.87 9.95
C SER A 131 -42.32 13.20 10.24
N HIS A 132 -42.17 13.76 11.44
CA HIS A 132 -42.77 15.04 11.82
C HIS A 132 -42.05 16.22 11.20
N ALA A 133 -40.72 16.12 11.03
CA ALA A 133 -39.93 17.14 10.34
C ALA A 133 -40.35 17.24 8.86
N LEU A 134 -40.54 16.09 8.20
CA LEU A 134 -41.05 16.03 6.82
C LEU A 134 -42.46 16.61 6.71
N LYS A 135 -43.35 16.36 7.68
CA LYS A 135 -44.72 16.91 7.69
C LYS A 135 -44.74 18.43 7.90
N TYR A 136 -43.88 18.95 8.78
CA TYR A 136 -43.71 20.40 8.99
C TYR A 136 -43.17 21.09 7.73
N ILE A 137 -42.15 20.53 7.10
CA ILE A 137 -41.59 21.03 5.82
C ILE A 137 -42.66 21.00 4.73
N LYS A 138 -43.44 19.92 4.63
CA LYS A 138 -44.55 19.81 3.67
C LYS A 138 -45.60 20.90 3.88
N GLY A 139 -46.01 21.16 5.12
CA GLY A 139 -46.96 22.25 5.45
C GLY A 139 -46.43 23.65 5.10
N LEU A 140 -45.13 23.90 5.28
CA LEU A 140 -44.50 25.15 4.84
C LEU A 140 -44.49 25.31 3.31
N THR A 141 -44.34 24.20 2.56
CA THR A 141 -44.37 24.23 1.09
C THR A 141 -45.78 24.33 0.49
N GLU A 142 -46.81 23.87 1.22
CA GLU A 142 -48.21 23.92 0.76
C GLU A 142 -48.81 25.32 0.96
N ASN A 143 -48.53 25.99 2.09
CA ASN A 143 -48.99 27.36 2.35
C ASN A 143 -48.42 28.42 1.38
N GLY A 144 -47.38 28.09 0.62
CA GLY A 144 -46.78 28.95 -0.40
C GLY A 144 -47.40 28.83 -1.81
N ARG A 145 -48.33 27.88 -2.03
CA ARG A 145 -48.93 27.65 -3.37
C ARG A 145 -50.29 28.32 -3.56
N ASP A 146 -51.02 28.61 -2.49
CA ASP A 146 -52.38 29.15 -2.60
C ASP A 146 -52.44 30.68 -2.79
N ASN A 147 -51.31 31.39 -2.69
CA ASN A 147 -51.27 32.85 -2.80
C ASN A 147 -50.68 33.40 -4.12
N ILE A 148 -50.34 32.56 -5.09
CA ILE A 148 -49.79 33.04 -6.38
C ILE A 148 -50.88 33.26 -7.44
N ASN A 149 -52.03 32.58 -7.34
CA ASN A 149 -53.05 32.63 -8.39
C ASN A 149 -54.17 33.67 -8.21
N ASN A 150 -54.20 34.43 -7.10
CA ASN A 150 -55.26 35.41 -6.82
C ASN A 150 -54.78 36.88 -6.76
N SER A 151 -53.55 37.20 -7.17
CA SER A 151 -52.99 38.56 -7.08
C SER A 151 -53.06 39.39 -8.37
N THR A 152 -54.02 39.11 -9.26
CA THR A 152 -54.44 40.11 -10.25
C THR A 152 -55.82 40.61 -9.85
N GLN A 153 -55.89 41.89 -9.41
CA GLN A 153 -57.08 42.66 -8.98
C GLN A 153 -57.44 42.63 -7.49
N LYS A 154 -56.75 43.45 -6.68
CA LYS A 154 -57.33 44.66 -6.08
C LYS A 154 -56.36 45.30 -5.10
N SER A 155 -55.94 46.50 -5.45
CA SER A 155 -55.43 47.54 -4.55
C SER A 155 -56.38 47.79 -3.37
N THR A 156 -55.86 47.79 -2.15
CA THR A 156 -56.07 48.86 -1.14
C THR A 156 -55.20 48.64 0.09
N SER A 157 -54.78 49.77 0.66
CA SER A 157 -53.93 50.01 1.82
C SER A 157 -54.10 49.09 3.03
N THR A 158 -52.98 48.70 3.67
CA THR A 158 -52.62 49.12 5.05
C THR A 158 -51.19 48.64 5.36
N GLN A 159 -50.31 49.59 5.70
CA GLN A 159 -49.00 49.32 6.27
C GLN A 159 -49.14 48.89 7.73
N VAL A 160 -48.66 47.71 8.10
CA VAL A 160 -48.22 47.41 9.47
C VAL A 160 -46.96 46.54 9.37
N GLY A 161 -45.87 47.05 9.96
CA GLY A 161 -44.51 46.58 9.75
C GLY A 161 -44.14 45.24 10.38
N GLY A 162 -42.95 44.77 10.04
CA GLY A 162 -42.33 43.65 10.72
C GLY A 162 -41.22 42.96 9.94
N LYS A 163 -40.02 43.56 9.94
CA LYS A 163 -38.70 42.93 9.74
C LYS A 163 -38.44 42.30 8.36
N HIS A 164 -37.83 43.10 7.50
CA HIS A 164 -37.09 42.61 6.34
C HIS A 164 -35.99 41.63 6.80
N PHE A 165 -36.10 40.36 6.43
CA PHE A 165 -34.97 39.44 6.48
C PHE A 165 -33.96 39.90 5.42
N SER A 166 -32.83 40.46 5.83
CA SER A 166 -31.70 40.65 4.92
C SER A 166 -31.09 39.28 4.65
N SER A 167 -31.41 38.70 3.50
CA SER A 167 -30.66 37.58 2.95
C SER A 167 -29.21 38.03 2.74
N ILE A 168 -28.31 37.51 3.57
CA ILE A 168 -26.88 37.56 3.26
C ILE A 168 -26.71 36.73 2.00
N SER A 169 -26.53 37.40 0.86
CA SER A 169 -26.12 36.78 -0.38
C SER A 169 -24.74 36.17 -0.16
N SER A 170 -24.66 34.85 -0.09
CA SER A 170 -23.38 34.15 -0.16
C SER A 170 -22.76 34.45 -1.52
N THR A 171 -21.63 35.15 -1.55
CA THR A 171 -20.77 35.20 -2.73
C THR A 171 -20.42 33.76 -3.10
N PRO A 172 -20.54 33.34 -4.37
CA PRO A 172 -20.26 31.97 -4.77
C PRO A 172 -18.77 31.70 -4.53
N ILE A 173 -18.47 30.96 -3.46
CA ILE A 173 -17.14 30.39 -3.24
C ILE A 173 -16.96 29.41 -4.39
N LYS A 174 -16.05 29.73 -5.32
CA LYS A 174 -15.62 28.80 -6.37
C LYS A 174 -15.07 27.55 -5.68
N SER A 175 -15.88 26.51 -5.58
CA SER A 175 -15.45 25.22 -5.05
C SER A 175 -14.32 24.71 -5.93
N LYS A 176 -13.13 24.56 -5.34
CA LYS A 176 -11.99 23.95 -6.03
C LYS A 176 -12.40 22.54 -6.45
N GLU A 177 -12.18 22.21 -7.72
CA GLU A 177 -12.47 20.88 -8.28
C GLU A 177 -11.89 19.79 -7.38
N THR A 178 -12.75 18.88 -6.95
CA THR A 178 -12.34 17.77 -6.09
C THR A 178 -11.58 16.73 -6.91
N PHE A 179 -10.82 15.87 -6.24
CA PHE A 179 -10.12 14.76 -6.89
C PHE A 179 -11.08 13.85 -7.67
N ILE A 180 -12.31 13.70 -7.20
CA ILE A 180 -13.36 12.92 -7.85
C ILE A 180 -13.80 13.58 -9.16
N ASP A 181 -13.94 14.92 -9.21
CA ASP A 181 -14.27 15.65 -10.44
C ASP A 181 -13.21 15.45 -11.54
N LYS A 182 -11.93 15.37 -11.14
CA LYS A 182 -10.81 15.10 -12.06
C LYS A 182 -10.85 13.68 -12.61
N ILE A 183 -11.20 12.69 -11.78
CA ILE A 183 -11.36 11.30 -12.20
C ILE A 183 -12.52 11.18 -13.19
N TYR A 184 -13.67 11.77 -12.90
CA TYR A 184 -14.82 11.74 -13.80
C TYR A 184 -14.53 12.35 -15.17
N ARG A 185 -13.70 13.40 -15.23
CA ARG A 185 -13.26 13.99 -16.49
C ARG A 185 -12.37 13.05 -17.31
N LEU A 186 -11.57 12.24 -16.64
CA LEU A 186 -10.67 11.26 -17.26
C LEU A 186 -11.42 10.05 -17.82
N LEU A 187 -12.52 9.66 -17.17
CA LEU A 187 -13.39 8.55 -17.58
C LEU A 187 -14.40 8.93 -18.68
N LYS A 188 -14.58 10.22 -18.97
CA LYS A 188 -15.55 10.73 -19.96
C LYS A 188 -14.94 10.93 -21.36
N PHE A 189 -13.78 10.33 -21.63
CA PHE A 189 -13.18 10.21 -22.96
C PHE A 189 -13.09 8.74 -23.36
#